data_AF-A0A6G0QA88-F1
#
_entry.id   AF-A0A6G0QA88-F1
#
_cell.length_a   1.000
_cell.length_b   1.000
_cell.length_c   1.000
_cell.angle_alpha   90.00
_cell.angle_beta   90.00
_cell.angle_gamma   90.00
#
_symmetry.space_group_name_H-M   'P 1'
#
loop_
_entity.id
_entity.type
_entity.pdbx_description
1 polymer ?
#
loop_
_entity_poly.entity_id
_entity_poly.type
_entity_poly.pdbx_seq_one_letter_code
_entity_poly.pdbx_strand_id
1 'polypeptide(L)'
;MWLKYVAFFKDANPLVRVNVAEVLKRYYANEVLGKMLIEALKVPSTKKIAKSTLDALTIGWMYQKVEPQKVYKWLLVDGTAADDAGRKLYKSYNTLYHDKYPNAFR
;
A
#
# COMPACT_ATOMS: atom_id res chain seq x y z
N MET A 1 -4.51 -16.17 -4.87
CA MET A 1 -4.93 -17.21 -3.91
C MET A 1 -4.94 -16.72 -2.46
N TRP A 2 -3.83 -16.17 -1.93
CA TRP A 2 -3.74 -15.74 -0.50
C TRP A 2 -4.64 -14.54 -0.11
N LEU A 3 -4.63 -13.42 -0.84
CA LEU A 3 -5.50 -12.27 -0.48
C LEU A 3 -7.00 -12.60 -0.53
N LYS A 4 -7.40 -13.54 -1.39
CA LYS A 4 -8.77 -14.06 -1.41
C LYS A 4 -9.09 -14.86 -0.15
N TYR A 5 -8.15 -15.70 0.30
CA TYR A 5 -8.27 -16.39 1.59
C TYR A 5 -8.38 -15.40 2.75
N VAL A 6 -7.54 -14.37 2.80
CA VAL A 6 -7.61 -13.36 3.87
C VAL A 6 -8.92 -12.57 3.82
N ALA A 7 -9.42 -12.24 2.63
CA ALA A 7 -10.74 -11.61 2.47
C ALA A 7 -11.84 -12.50 3.04
N PHE A 8 -11.88 -13.77 2.62
CA PHE A 8 -12.82 -14.76 3.15
C PHE A 8 -12.71 -14.92 4.67
N PHE A 9 -11.49 -15.04 5.20
CA PHE A 9 -11.25 -15.18 6.63
C PHE A 9 -11.73 -13.96 7.42
N LYS A 10 -11.49 -12.74 6.92
CA LYS A 10 -11.96 -11.50 7.58
C LYS A 10 -13.48 -11.40 7.55
N ASP A 11 -14.11 -11.78 6.45
CA ASP A 11 -15.57 -11.77 6.33
C ASP A 11 -16.21 -12.81 7.26
N ALA A 12 -15.59 -13.98 7.42
CA ALA A 12 -16.02 -15.03 8.35
C ALA A 12 -15.69 -14.71 9.83
N ASN A 13 -14.69 -13.88 10.10
CA ASN A 13 -14.19 -13.58 11.45
C ASN A 13 -14.11 -12.06 11.70
N PRO A 14 -15.24 -11.34 11.75
CA PRO A 14 -15.26 -9.87 11.80
C PRO A 14 -14.64 -9.28 13.08
N LEU A 15 -14.56 -10.05 14.16
CA LEU A 15 -13.92 -9.66 15.43
C LEU A 15 -12.39 -9.82 15.42
N VAL A 16 -11.85 -10.62 14.50
CA VAL A 16 -10.41 -10.90 14.42
C VAL A 16 -9.71 -9.82 13.61
N ARG A 17 -8.91 -9.00 14.28
CA ARG A 17 -8.10 -7.97 13.63
C ARG A 17 -6.80 -8.56 13.09
N VAL A 18 -6.82 -9.04 11.84
CA VAL A 18 -5.59 -9.40 11.13
C VAL A 18 -4.97 -8.15 10.48
N ASN A 19 -3.75 -7.79 10.93
CA ASN A 19 -2.92 -6.80 10.25
C ASN A 19 -2.23 -7.42 9.04
N VAL A 20 -2.95 -7.46 7.93
CA VAL A 20 -2.51 -8.06 6.65
C VAL A 20 -1.21 -7.43 6.16
N ALA A 21 -1.03 -6.12 6.35
CA ALA A 21 0.17 -5.40 5.96
C ALA A 21 1.40 -5.89 6.74
N GLU A 22 1.26 -6.10 8.05
CA GLU A 22 2.35 -6.59 8.89
C GLU A 22 2.72 -8.04 8.56
N VAL A 23 1.72 -8.91 8.37
CA VAL A 23 1.98 -10.30 7.97
C VAL A 23 2.72 -10.33 6.63
N LEU A 24 2.26 -9.59 5.63
CA LEU A 24 2.89 -9.57 4.31
C LEU A 24 4.31 -8.99 4.34
N LYS A 25 4.57 -7.96 5.14
CA LYS A 25 5.90 -7.37 5.32
C LYS A 25 6.95 -8.36 5.85
N ARG A 26 6.52 -9.42 6.55
CA ARG A 26 7.44 -10.46 7.05
C ARG A 26 7.95 -11.39 5.94
N TYR A 27 7.22 -11.50 4.83
CA TYR A 27 7.51 -12.46 3.76
C TYR A 27 7.86 -11.81 2.42
N TYR A 28 7.47 -10.56 2.20
CA TYR A 28 7.67 -9.86 0.94
C TYR A 28 8.34 -8.51 1.14
N ALA A 29 9.34 -8.22 0.31
CA ALA A 29 9.92 -6.89 0.20
C ALA A 29 8.84 -5.86 -0.23
N ASN A 30 8.98 -4.61 0.20
CA ASN A 30 7.98 -3.56 -0.03
C ASN A 30 7.63 -3.37 -1.52
N GLU A 31 8.59 -3.54 -2.43
CA GLU A 31 8.37 -3.45 -3.87
C GLU A 31 7.48 -4.59 -4.40
N VAL A 32 7.78 -5.83 -4.02
CA VAL A 32 6.98 -7.01 -4.40
C VAL A 32 5.58 -6.88 -3.82
N LEU A 33 5.49 -6.41 -2.56
CA LEU A 33 4.23 -6.19 -1.87
C LEU A 33 3.37 -5.11 -2.55
N GLY A 34 3.98 -3.99 -2.91
CA GLY A 34 3.31 -2.92 -3.64
C GLY A 34 2.76 -3.41 -4.98
N LYS A 35 3.58 -4.10 -5.78
CA LYS A 35 3.14 -4.72 -7.05
C LYS A 35 1.93 -5.62 -6.86
N MET A 36 2.01 -6.56 -5.91
CA MET A 36 0.94 -7.53 -5.66
C MET A 36 -0.37 -6.83 -5.28
N LEU A 37 -0.31 -5.80 -4.44
CA LEU A 37 -1.50 -5.09 -3.98
C LEU A 37 -2.09 -4.17 -5.05
N ILE A 38 -1.25 -3.54 -5.89
CA ILE A 38 -1.73 -2.75 -7.03
C ILE A 38 -2.46 -3.64 -8.05
N GLU A 39 -1.95 -4.83 -8.35
CA GLU A 39 -2.70 -5.78 -9.19
C GLU A 39 -3.99 -6.26 -8.51
N ALA A 40 -3.95 -6.51 -7.20
CA ALA A 40 -5.14 -6.91 -6.43
C ALA A 40 -6.22 -5.82 -6.36
N LEU A 41 -5.88 -4.53 -6.55
CA LEU A 41 -6.86 -3.44 -6.67
C LEU A 41 -7.70 -3.54 -7.95
N LYS A 42 -7.15 -4.11 -9.02
CA LYS A 42 -7.83 -4.25 -10.32
C LYS A 42 -8.89 -5.36 -10.30
N VAL A 43 -8.78 -6.30 -9.35
CA VAL A 43 -9.69 -7.43 -9.22
C VAL A 43 -10.80 -7.11 -8.20
N PRO A 44 -12.10 -7.10 -8.59
CA PRO A 44 -13.19 -6.69 -7.71
C PRO A 44 -13.24 -7.45 -6.37
N SER A 45 -13.03 -8.77 -6.40
CA SER A 45 -13.06 -9.62 -5.19
C SER A 45 -11.95 -9.33 -4.18
N THR A 46 -10.84 -8.72 -4.59
CA THR A 46 -9.71 -8.39 -3.69
C THR A 46 -9.52 -6.88 -3.49
N LYS A 47 -10.26 -6.05 -4.22
CA LYS A 47 -10.10 -4.58 -4.21
C LYS A 47 -10.18 -3.98 -2.81
N LYS A 48 -11.17 -4.39 -2.00
CA LYS A 48 -11.38 -3.88 -0.63
C LYS A 48 -10.19 -4.18 0.28
N ILE A 49 -9.73 -5.43 0.28
CA ILE A 49 -8.61 -5.84 1.13
C ILE A 49 -7.28 -5.27 0.63
N ALA A 50 -7.09 -5.16 -0.68
CA ALA A 50 -5.91 -4.55 -1.26
C ALA A 50 -5.79 -3.07 -0.90
N LYS A 51 -6.89 -2.32 -1.04
CA LYS A 51 -6.96 -0.89 -0.67
C LYS A 51 -6.63 -0.68 0.81
N SER A 52 -7.34 -1.35 1.71
CA SER A 52 -7.08 -1.22 3.15
C SER A 52 -5.65 -1.60 3.54
N THR A 53 -5.05 -2.57 2.86
CA THR A 53 -3.65 -2.96 3.11
C THR A 53 -2.66 -1.90 2.61
N LEU A 54 -2.89 -1.33 1.42
CA LEU A 54 -2.07 -0.22 0.89
C LEU A 54 -2.18 1.04 1.74
N ASP A 55 -3.37 1.37 2.24
CA ASP A 55 -3.58 2.49 3.15
C ASP A 55 -2.77 2.28 4.45
N ALA A 56 -2.83 1.08 5.04
CA ALA A 56 -2.04 0.75 6.24
C ALA A 56 -0.53 0.80 5.99
N LEU A 57 -0.06 0.33 4.83
CA LEU A 57 1.35 0.37 4.45
C LEU A 57 1.84 1.81 4.30
N THR A 58 1.10 2.65 3.57
CA THR A 58 1.48 4.04 3.32
C THR A 58 1.45 4.88 4.60
N ILE A 59 0.46 4.68 5.47
CA ILE A 59 0.45 5.28 6.81
C ILE A 59 1.69 4.86 7.60
N GLY A 60 2.01 3.57 7.62
CA GLY A 60 3.20 3.06 8.32
C GLY A 60 4.50 3.66 7.79
N TRP A 61 4.66 3.75 6.46
CA TRP A 61 5.80 4.38 5.82
C TRP A 61 5.91 5.87 6.17
N MET A 62 4.78 6.57 6.24
CA MET A 62 4.73 7.98 6.64
C MET A 62 5.22 8.19 8.09
N TYR A 63 4.81 7.33 9.02
CA TYR A 63 5.30 7.36 10.41
C TYR A 63 6.79 7.05 10.51
N GLN A 64 7.27 6.14 9.65
CA GLN A 64 8.69 5.79 9.55
C GLN A 64 9.52 6.82 8.79
N LYS A 65 8.92 7.94 8.35
CA LYS A 65 9.57 8.98 7.53
C LYS A 65 10.25 8.40 6.28
N VAL A 66 9.61 7.42 5.65
CA VAL A 66 10.13 6.86 4.39
C VAL A 66 10.04 7.93 3.31
N GLU A 67 11.18 8.26 2.72
CA GLU A 67 11.28 9.22 1.63
C GLU A 67 10.34 8.89 0.47
N PRO A 68 9.67 9.89 -0.13
CA PRO A 68 8.79 9.68 -1.27
C PRO A 68 9.45 8.92 -2.43
N GLN A 69 10.74 9.12 -2.69
CA GLN A 69 11.46 8.39 -3.76
C GLN A 69 11.46 6.88 -3.55
N LYS A 70 11.54 6.39 -2.31
CA LYS A 70 11.44 4.94 -2.02
C LYS A 70 10.02 4.44 -2.26
N VAL A 71 9.01 5.21 -1.82
CA VAL A 71 7.61 4.87 -2.03
C VAL A 71 7.22 4.90 -3.51
N TYR A 72 7.78 5.82 -4.29
CA TYR A 72 7.63 5.87 -5.75
C TYR A 72 8.04 4.55 -6.41
N LYS A 73 9.20 4.02 -5.99
CA LYS A 73 9.71 2.72 -6.47
C LYS A 73 8.83 1.57 -5.99
N TRP A 74 8.46 1.54 -4.71
CA TRP A 74 7.66 0.45 -4.15
C TRP A 74 6.24 0.38 -4.72
N LEU A 75 5.67 1.50 -5.13
CA LEU A 75 4.37 1.57 -5.81
C LEU A 75 4.47 1.44 -7.33
N LEU A 76 5.67 1.15 -7.87
CA LEU A 76 5.95 0.95 -9.29
C LEU A 76 5.38 2.07 -10.17
N VAL A 77 5.60 3.33 -9.77
CA VAL A 77 4.99 4.49 -10.45
C VAL A 77 5.66 4.80 -11.79
N ASP A 78 6.90 4.36 -11.98
CA ASP A 78 7.63 4.58 -13.22
C ASP A 78 6.95 3.87 -14.40
N GLY A 79 6.87 4.55 -15.55
CA GLY A 79 6.25 4.00 -16.77
C GLY A 79 4.74 3.75 -16.72
N THR A 80 4.03 4.02 -15.61
CA THR A 80 2.56 3.82 -15.53
C THR A 80 1.77 4.94 -16.22
N ALA A 81 0.47 4.74 -16.41
CA ALA A 81 -0.45 5.76 -16.93
C ALA A 81 -0.80 6.81 -15.86
N ALA A 82 -1.27 8.00 -16.25
CA ALA A 82 -1.58 9.10 -15.32
C ALA A 82 -2.69 8.74 -14.31
N ASP A 83 -3.60 7.85 -14.70
CA ASP A 83 -4.77 7.41 -13.94
C ASP A 83 -4.53 6.10 -13.16
N ASP A 84 -3.33 5.53 -13.23
CA ASP A 84 -2.94 4.32 -12.50
C ASP A 84 -3.15 4.48 -10.98
N ALA A 85 -3.60 3.40 -10.33
CA ALA A 85 -3.93 3.41 -8.91
C ALA A 85 -2.70 3.63 -8.02
N GLY A 86 -1.55 3.05 -8.39
CA GLY A 86 -0.28 3.24 -7.68
C GLY A 86 0.22 4.66 -7.81
N ARG A 87 0.10 5.26 -9.01
CA ARG A 87 0.45 6.67 -9.22
C ARG A 87 -0.44 7.62 -8.42
N LYS A 88 -1.75 7.41 -8.38
CA LYS A 88 -2.68 8.21 -7.57
C LYS A 88 -2.33 8.14 -6.08
N LEU A 89 -2.08 6.94 -5.58
CA LEU A 89 -1.68 6.71 -4.19
C LEU A 89 -0.35 7.41 -3.86
N TYR A 90 0.65 7.30 -4.75
CA TYR A 90 1.92 7.99 -4.60
C TYR A 90 1.76 9.51 -4.54
N LYS A 91 0.94 10.10 -5.42
CA LYS A 91 0.70 11.56 -5.40
C LYS A 91 0.19 12.02 -4.03
N SER A 92 -0.80 11.33 -3.48
CA SER A 92 -1.32 11.62 -2.13
C SER A 92 -0.25 11.46 -1.05
N TYR A 93 0.54 10.38 -1.09
CA TYR A 93 1.64 10.17 -0.15
C TYR A 93 2.67 11.30 -0.23
N ASN A 94 3.10 11.65 -1.44
CA ASN A 94 4.11 12.67 -1.67
C ASN A 94 3.65 14.04 -1.15
N THR A 95 2.42 14.47 -1.45
CA THR A 95 1.86 15.72 -0.93
C THR A 95 1.84 15.72 0.60
N LEU A 96 1.23 14.70 1.21
CA LEU A 96 1.11 14.61 2.68
C LEU A 96 2.47 14.53 3.38
N TYR A 97 3.48 13.92 2.74
CA TYR A 97 4.82 13.83 3.30
C TYR A 97 5.47 15.21 3.39
N HIS A 98 5.36 16.03 2.34
CA HIS A 98 5.93 17.38 2.33
C HIS A 98 5.17 18.33 3.26
N ASP A 99 3.85 18.20 3.36
CA ASP A 99 3.04 18.97 4.31
C ASP A 99 3.42 18.65 5.76
N LYS A 100 3.65 17.37 6.07
CA LYS A 100 3.99 16.91 7.42
C LYS A 100 5.47 17.16 7.77
N TYR A 101 6.36 17.10 6.79
CA TYR A 101 7.80 17.22 6.98
C TYR A 101 8.42 18.29 6.07
N PRO A 102 8.07 19.58 6.27
CA PRO A 102 8.48 20.67 5.38
C PRO A 102 9.99 20.95 5.34
N ASN A 103 10.75 20.43 6.32
CA ASN A 103 12.21 20.60 6.42
C ASN A 103 12.99 19.30 6.14
N ALA A 104 12.36 18.25 5.60
CA ALA A 104 13.02 16.94 5.42
C ALA A 104 14.19 16.92 4.41
N PHE A 105 14.39 18.00 3.65
CA PHE A 105 15.42 18.12 2.61
C PHE A 105 16.24 19.42 2.71
N ARG A 106 16.26 20.07 3.89
CA ARG A 106 17.17 21.19 4.17
C ARG A 106 18.48 20.71 4.74
#